data_AF-A0A1J6IKI1-F1
#
_entry.id   AF-A0A1J6IKI1-F1
#
_cell.length_a   1.000
_cell.length_b   1.000
_cell.length_c   1.000
_cell.angle_alpha   90.00
_cell.angle_beta   90.00
_cell.angle_gamma   90.00
#
_symmetry.space_group_name_H-M   'P 1'
#
loop_
_entity.id
_entity.type
_entity.pdbx_description
1 polymer ?
#
loop_
_entity_poly.entity_id
_entity_poly.type
_entity_poly.pdbx_seq_one_letter_code
_entity_poly.pdbx_strand_id
1 'polypeptide(L)'
;MSESSSAASRDQGDNRTCYCELIANHFTATTPLNGGRRFYKCRHYETNGCHFWEWRDEELPPHVSMFIHKQKLSLNALRQERNNLRKMVDDMVGGKAADVNNVSLEEKVSNLEQKLKRWKRLATWSWILFAIFVAGRMM
;
A
#
# COMPACT_ATOMS: atom_id res chain seq x y z
N MET A 1 30.31 -20.50 -33.84
CA MET A 1 29.80 -19.44 -34.72
C MET A 1 28.29 -19.53 -34.65
N SER A 2 27.66 -18.95 -33.63
CA SER A 2 27.30 -17.53 -33.48
C SER A 2 26.11 -17.17 -34.35
N GLU A 3 24.92 -17.13 -33.75
CA GLU A 3 23.86 -16.19 -34.11
C GLU A 3 22.91 -16.06 -32.90
N SER A 4 23.34 -15.25 -31.93
CA SER A 4 22.47 -14.71 -30.89
C SER A 4 21.83 -13.45 -31.45
N SER A 5 20.66 -13.57 -32.06
CA SER A 5 19.90 -12.44 -32.58
C SER A 5 19.25 -11.66 -31.42
N SER A 6 20.05 -10.76 -30.85
CA SER A 6 19.67 -9.41 -30.38
C SER A 6 18.17 -9.16 -30.13
N ALA A 7 17.69 -9.47 -28.93
CA ALA A 7 16.40 -8.99 -28.39
C ALA A 7 16.44 -7.51 -27.94
N ALA A 8 17.29 -6.69 -28.55
CA ALA A 8 17.56 -5.32 -28.14
C ALA A 8 17.63 -4.38 -29.36
N SER A 9 16.54 -4.24 -30.12
CA SER A 9 16.50 -3.25 -31.22
C SER A 9 15.10 -2.83 -31.71
N ARG A 10 14.10 -2.65 -30.84
CA ARG A 10 12.77 -2.12 -31.26
C ARG A 10 12.23 -0.97 -30.41
N ASP A 11 13.11 -0.20 -29.79
CA ASP A 11 12.75 1.08 -29.16
C ASP A 11 13.45 2.26 -29.86
N GLN A 12 13.61 2.16 -31.18
CA GLN A 12 13.79 3.37 -31.97
C GLN A 12 12.45 4.11 -31.93
N GLY A 13 12.47 5.32 -31.37
CA GLY A 13 11.32 6.19 -31.22
C GLY A 13 10.67 6.48 -32.57
N ASP A 14 9.77 5.59 -32.98
CA ASP A 14 8.94 5.73 -34.17
C ASP A 14 7.90 6.81 -33.87
N ASN A 15 8.32 8.07 -33.99
CA ASN A 15 7.47 9.24 -33.87
C ASN A 15 6.60 9.32 -35.13
N ARG A 16 5.34 8.92 -35.01
CA ARG A 16 4.35 9.07 -36.09
C ARG A 16 3.77 10.47 -36.07
N THR A 17 3.80 11.16 -37.19
CA THR A 17 3.17 12.48 -37.35
C THR A 17 1.73 12.29 -37.84
N CYS A 18 0.78 12.96 -37.21
CA CYS A 18 -0.61 12.95 -37.64
C CYS A 18 -0.86 13.97 -38.77
N TYR A 19 -2.06 13.99 -39.35
CA TYR A 19 -2.40 14.93 -40.42
C TYR A 19 -2.50 16.41 -39.98
N CYS A 20 -2.36 16.70 -38.69
CA CYS A 20 -2.17 18.07 -38.19
C CYS A 20 -0.69 18.49 -38.19
N GLU A 21 0.22 17.68 -38.74
CA GLU A 21 1.67 17.89 -38.72
C GLU A 21 2.29 17.87 -37.32
N LEU A 22 1.55 17.33 -36.34
CA LEU A 22 2.00 17.16 -34.96
C LEU A 22 2.35 15.70 -34.69
N ILE A 23 3.31 15.46 -33.80
CA ILE A 23 3.65 14.12 -33.31
C ILE A 23 2.43 13.51 -32.60
N ALA A 24 1.99 12.34 -33.06
CA ALA A 24 0.90 11.56 -32.46
C ALA A 24 1.32 11.01 -31.10
N ASN A 25 0.34 10.87 -30.20
CA ASN A 25 0.56 10.26 -28.90
C ASN A 25 0.56 8.74 -29.02
N HIS A 26 1.30 8.08 -28.12
CA HIS A 26 1.35 6.63 -28.02
C HIS A 26 0.44 6.13 -26.92
N PHE A 27 -0.27 5.05 -27.21
CA PHE A 27 -1.20 4.41 -26.29
C PHE A 27 -1.04 2.90 -26.35
N THR A 28 -1.54 2.22 -25.33
CA THR A 28 -1.64 0.76 -25.29
C THR A 28 -3.11 0.39 -25.16
N ALA A 29 -3.59 -0.47 -26.04
CA ALA A 29 -4.96 -0.94 -26.01
C ALA A 29 -5.20 -1.83 -24.79
N THR A 30 -6.38 -1.67 -24.19
CA THR A 30 -6.80 -2.39 -22.98
C THR A 30 -7.99 -3.31 -23.23
N THR A 31 -8.48 -3.38 -24.47
CA THR A 31 -9.61 -4.23 -24.86
C THR A 31 -9.21 -5.71 -24.84
N PRO A 32 -10.15 -6.64 -24.68
CA PRO A 32 -9.82 -8.08 -24.59
C PRO A 32 -9.08 -8.64 -25.82
N LEU A 33 -9.42 -8.16 -27.02
CA LEU A 33 -8.87 -8.66 -28.28
C LEU A 33 -7.60 -7.94 -28.76
N ASN A 34 -7.26 -6.79 -28.17
CA ASN A 34 -6.06 -6.02 -28.52
C ASN A 34 -5.22 -5.68 -27.29
N GLY A 35 -5.42 -6.37 -26.18
CA GLY A 35 -4.84 -6.04 -24.90
C GLY A 35 -3.32 -6.05 -24.96
N GLY A 36 -2.68 -4.93 -24.65
CA GLY A 36 -1.23 -4.79 -24.69
C GLY A 36 -0.66 -4.31 -26.03
N ARG A 37 -1.47 -4.25 -27.10
CA ARG A 37 -1.04 -3.76 -28.41
C ARG A 37 -0.93 -2.23 -28.42
N ARG A 38 0.16 -1.68 -28.94
CA ARG A 38 0.41 -0.24 -28.96
C ARG A 38 -0.17 0.41 -30.22
N PHE A 39 -0.68 1.62 -30.09
CA PHE A 39 -1.22 2.41 -31.19
C PHE A 39 -0.86 3.89 -31.05
N TYR A 40 -0.93 4.59 -32.16
CA TYR A 40 -0.79 6.03 -32.28
C TYR A 40 -2.15 6.67 -32.40
N LYS A 41 -2.34 7.85 -31.80
CA LYS A 41 -3.57 8.63 -31.94
C LYS A 41 -3.25 10.13 -31.90
N CYS A 42 -3.96 10.92 -32.70
CA CYS A 42 -3.84 12.37 -32.69
C CYS A 42 -4.05 12.94 -31.28
N ARG A 43 -3.26 13.95 -30.90
CA ARG A 43 -3.40 14.63 -29.60
C ARG A 43 -4.76 15.31 -29.43
N HIS A 44 -5.32 15.82 -30.54
CA HIS A 44 -6.61 16.52 -30.56
C HIS A 44 -7.76 15.63 -31.05
N TYR A 45 -7.62 14.31 -30.99
CA TYR A 45 -8.58 13.38 -31.58
C TYR A 45 -10.04 13.59 -31.11
N GLU A 46 -10.25 13.97 -29.84
CA GLU A 46 -11.60 14.17 -29.27
C GLU A 46 -12.14 15.60 -29.48
N THR A 47 -11.30 16.54 -29.90
CA THR A 47 -11.62 17.97 -29.95
C THR A 47 -11.41 18.52 -31.36
N ASN A 48 -12.06 17.91 -32.35
CA ASN A 48 -11.99 18.28 -33.78
C ASN A 48 -10.59 18.18 -34.42
N GLY A 49 -9.70 17.35 -33.90
CA GLY A 49 -8.43 17.03 -34.56
C GLY A 49 -8.60 16.17 -35.80
N CYS A 50 -7.50 15.82 -36.47
CA CYS A 50 -7.55 15.06 -37.73
C CYS A 50 -7.96 13.58 -37.62
N HIS A 51 -8.39 13.12 -36.44
CA HIS A 51 -8.76 11.73 -36.16
C HIS A 51 -7.73 10.67 -36.57
N PHE A 52 -6.45 11.05 -36.73
CA PHE A 52 -5.38 10.10 -37.02
C PHE A 52 -5.30 9.02 -35.94
N TRP A 53 -5.24 7.76 -36.39
CA TRP A 53 -5.07 6.58 -35.56
C TRP A 53 -4.40 5.48 -36.37
N GLU A 54 -3.44 4.76 -35.78
CA GLU A 54 -2.72 3.67 -36.44
C GLU A 54 -2.17 2.67 -35.42
N TRP A 55 -2.16 1.38 -35.74
CA TRP A 55 -1.47 0.38 -34.91
C TRP A 55 0.05 0.51 -35.05
N ARG A 56 0.79 0.51 -33.93
CA ARG A 56 2.25 0.38 -33.94
C ARG A 56 2.66 -1.07 -34.12
N ASP A 57 2.04 -1.93 -33.33
CA ASP A 57 2.40 -3.34 -33.26
C ASP A 57 1.56 -4.15 -34.24
N GLU A 58 2.10 -5.26 -34.72
CA GLU A 58 1.36 -6.25 -35.52
C GLU A 58 0.19 -6.85 -34.73
N GLU A 59 -0.80 -7.36 -35.45
CA GLU A 59 -1.96 -7.99 -34.82
C GLU A 59 -1.55 -9.33 -34.21
N LEU A 60 -1.91 -9.52 -32.95
CA LEU A 60 -1.74 -10.80 -32.29
C LEU A 60 -2.86 -11.74 -32.72
N PRO A 61 -2.58 -13.04 -32.93
CA PRO A 61 -3.64 -14.01 -33.16
C PRO A 61 -4.69 -13.96 -32.03
N PRO A 62 -6.00 -14.07 -32.32
CA PRO A 62 -7.06 -13.88 -31.33
C PRO A 62 -6.91 -14.73 -30.07
N HIS A 63 -6.42 -15.97 -30.22
CA HIS A 63 -6.18 -16.88 -29.09
C HIS A 63 -5.11 -16.35 -28.13
N VAL A 64 -4.06 -15.69 -28.65
CA VAL A 64 -2.99 -15.10 -27.84
C VAL A 64 -3.52 -13.89 -27.07
N SER A 65 -4.22 -12.97 -27.72
CA SER A 65 -4.76 -11.80 -27.03
C SER A 65 -5.76 -12.19 -25.95
N MET A 66 -6.63 -13.18 -26.23
CA MET A 66 -7.58 -13.68 -25.25
C MET A 66 -6.89 -14.32 -24.05
N PHE A 67 -5.82 -15.10 -24.29
CA PHE A 67 -5.02 -15.69 -23.23
C PHE A 67 -4.37 -14.61 -22.36
N ILE A 68 -3.71 -13.62 -22.97
CA ILE A 68 -3.10 -12.48 -22.26
C ILE A 68 -4.14 -11.75 -21.40
N HIS A 69 -5.31 -11.47 -21.98
CA HIS A 69 -6.40 -10.81 -21.27
C HIS A 69 -6.88 -11.64 -20.06
N LYS A 70 -7.11 -12.95 -20.23
CA LYS A 70 -7.50 -13.86 -19.15
C LYS A 70 -6.47 -13.88 -18.02
N GLN A 71 -5.19 -13.97 -18.35
CA GLN A 71 -4.11 -13.92 -17.38
C GLN A 71 -4.09 -12.59 -16.62
N LYS A 72 -4.29 -11.47 -17.32
CA LYS A 72 -4.38 -10.13 -16.71
C LYS A 72 -5.54 -10.02 -15.72
N LEU A 73 -6.71 -10.58 -16.06
CA LEU A 73 -7.85 -10.63 -15.14
C LEU A 73 -7.53 -11.43 -13.88
N SER A 74 -6.95 -12.62 -14.04
CA SER A 74 -6.54 -13.45 -12.90
C SER A 74 -5.50 -12.75 -12.01
N LEU A 75 -4.50 -12.10 -12.62
CA LEU A 75 -3.50 -11.33 -11.88
C LEU A 75 -4.11 -10.16 -11.10
N ASN A 76 -5.10 -9.46 -11.67
CA ASN A 76 -5.78 -8.37 -10.98
C ASN A 76 -6.61 -8.88 -9.80
N ALA A 77 -7.32 -10.00 -9.96
CA ALA A 77 -8.05 -10.65 -8.87
C ALA A 77 -7.10 -11.06 -7.73
N LEU A 78 -5.99 -11.74 -8.04
CA LEU A 78 -4.98 -12.11 -7.06
C LEU A 78 -4.35 -10.89 -6.37
N ARG A 79 -4.10 -9.80 -7.09
CA ARG A 79 -3.60 -8.55 -6.50
C ARG A 79 -4.60 -7.95 -5.53
N GLN A 80 -5.89 -8.00 -5.83
CA GLN A 80 -6.95 -7.50 -4.96
C GLN A 80 -7.06 -8.35 -3.69
N GLU A 81 -7.07 -9.68 -3.82
CA GLU A 81 -7.04 -10.59 -2.68
C GLU A 81 -5.82 -10.34 -1.79
N ARG A 82 -4.63 -10.22 -2.37
CA ARG A 82 -3.40 -9.87 -1.64
C ARG A 82 -3.54 -8.55 -0.88
N ASN A 83 -4.12 -7.52 -1.50
CA ASN A 83 -4.32 -6.23 -0.85
C ASN A 83 -5.31 -6.34 0.33
N ASN A 84 -6.37 -7.13 0.19
CA ASN A 84 -7.34 -7.37 1.25
C ASN A 84 -6.71 -8.13 2.43
N LEU A 85 -5.97 -9.21 2.13
CA LEU A 85 -5.25 -9.99 3.14
C LEU A 85 -4.21 -9.12 3.87
N ARG A 86 -3.46 -8.29 3.14
CA ARG A 86 -2.51 -7.35 3.74
C ARG A 86 -3.21 -6.41 4.72
N LYS A 87 -4.34 -5.83 4.34
CA LYS A 87 -5.12 -4.96 5.23
C LYS A 87 -5.55 -5.68 6.51
N MET A 88 -6.05 -6.91 6.38
CA MET A 88 -6.44 -7.72 7.54
C MET A 88 -5.26 -8.02 8.48
N VAL A 89 -4.08 -8.30 7.91
CA VAL A 89 -2.84 -8.49 8.69
C VAL A 89 -2.46 -7.20 9.41
N ASP A 90 -2.47 -6.06 8.72
CA ASP A 90 -2.15 -4.76 9.31
C ASP A 90 -3.12 -4.41 10.46
N ASP A 91 -4.41 -4.69 10.30
CA ASP A 91 -5.43 -4.49 11.34
C ASP A 91 -5.20 -5.40 12.56
N MET A 92 -4.89 -6.69 12.35
CA MET A 92 -4.58 -7.63 13.42
C MET A 92 -3.29 -7.30 14.17
N VAL A 93 -2.24 -6.90 13.44
CA VAL A 93 -0.95 -6.51 14.03
C VAL A 93 -1.07 -5.21 14.80
N GLY A 94 -1.75 -4.21 14.24
CA GLY A 94 -2.04 -2.94 14.91
C GLY A 94 -2.84 -3.14 16.19
N GLY A 95 -3.89 -3.98 16.14
CA GLY A 95 -4.68 -4.35 17.31
C GLY A 95 -3.86 -5.05 18.40
N LYS A 96 -3.03 -6.04 18.02
CA LYS A 96 -2.14 -6.73 18.96
C LYS A 96 -1.12 -5.80 19.61
N ALA A 97 -0.54 -4.88 18.85
CA ALA A 97 0.42 -3.91 19.39
C ALA A 97 -0.24 -2.97 20.41
N ALA A 98 -1.47 -2.51 20.15
CA ALA A 98 -2.24 -1.71 21.08
C ALA A 98 -2.60 -2.49 22.36
N ASP A 99 -3.04 -3.74 22.21
CA ASP A 99 -3.41 -4.61 23.33
C ASP A 99 -2.22 -4.88 24.26
N VAL A 100 -1.05 -5.26 23.70
CA VAL A 100 0.19 -5.47 24.47
C VAL A 100 0.61 -4.21 25.23
N ASN A 101 0.50 -3.04 24.61
CA ASN A 101 0.83 -1.77 25.27
C ASN A 101 -0.13 -1.45 26.41
N ASN A 102 -1.45 -1.69 26.23
CA ASN A 102 -2.45 -1.48 27.27
C ASN A 102 -2.24 -2.42 28.46
N VAL A 103 -2.00 -3.71 28.22
CA VAL A 103 -1.68 -4.69 29.28
C VAL A 103 -0.44 -4.25 30.06
N SER A 104 0.63 -3.79 29.39
CA SER A 104 1.81 -3.27 30.08
C SER A 104 1.51 -1.99 30.89
N LEU A 105 0.63 -1.12 30.40
CA LEU A 105 0.22 0.09 31.10
C LEU A 105 -0.57 -0.25 32.37
N GLU A 106 -1.53 -1.17 32.29
CA GLU A 106 -2.34 -1.63 33.43
C GLU A 106 -1.48 -2.24 34.53
N GLU A 107 -0.48 -3.06 34.16
CA GLU A 107 0.49 -3.61 35.11
C GLU A 107 1.27 -2.50 35.84
N LYS A 108 1.75 -1.49 35.10
CA LYS A 108 2.46 -0.33 35.69
C LYS A 108 1.57 0.49 36.63
N VAL A 109 0.31 0.73 36.26
CA VAL A 109 -0.66 1.45 37.09
C VAL A 109 -0.90 0.70 38.40
N SER A 110 -1.17 -0.61 38.33
CA SER A 110 -1.40 -1.41 39.54
C SER A 110 -0.20 -1.43 40.49
N ASN A 111 1.03 -1.46 39.95
CA ASN A 111 2.27 -1.40 40.73
C ASN A 111 2.43 -0.04 41.43
N LEU A 112 2.18 1.07 40.71
CA LEU A 112 2.22 2.42 41.28
C LEU A 112 1.17 2.60 42.38
N GLU A 113 -0.05 2.12 42.17
CA GLU A 113 -1.10 2.15 43.20
C GLU A 113 -0.71 1.38 44.45
N GLN A 114 -0.08 0.21 44.28
CA GLN A 114 0.39 -0.60 45.40
C GLN A 114 1.50 0.09 46.18
N LYS A 115 2.46 0.73 45.48
CA LYS A 115 3.50 1.55 46.10
C LYS A 115 2.89 2.73 46.86
N LEU A 116 1.92 3.43 46.26
CA LEU A 116 1.21 4.53 46.91
C LEU A 116 0.48 4.06 48.19
N LYS A 117 -0.21 2.92 48.14
CA LYS A 117 -0.87 2.32 49.32
C LYS A 117 0.13 1.97 50.42
N ARG A 118 1.32 1.44 50.07
CA ARG A 118 2.40 1.19 51.03
C ARG A 118 2.89 2.49 51.67
N TRP A 119 3.20 3.50 50.87
CA TRP A 119 3.65 4.81 51.36
C TRP A 119 2.62 5.48 52.27
N LYS A 120 1.34 5.47 51.88
CA LYS A 120 0.25 6.00 52.73
C LYS A 120 0.21 5.29 54.09
N ARG A 121 0.30 3.95 54.11
CA ARG A 121 0.37 3.19 55.37
C ARG A 121 1.57 3.59 56.22
N LEU A 122 2.76 3.69 55.64
CA LEU A 122 3.96 4.12 56.36
C LEU A 122 3.80 5.52 56.95
N ALA A 123 3.26 6.46 56.17
CA ALA A 123 2.98 7.81 56.63
C ALA A 123 1.96 7.83 57.78
N THR A 124 0.87 7.05 57.68
CA THR A 124 -0.13 6.96 58.75
C THR A 124 0.45 6.36 60.03
N TRP A 125 1.24 5.28 59.92
CA TRP A 125 1.90 4.67 61.09
C TRP A 125 2.92 5.62 61.72
N SER A 126 3.70 6.32 60.90
CA SER A 126 4.65 7.35 61.37
C SER A 126 3.92 8.47 62.13
N TRP A 127 2.77 8.92 61.62
CA TRP A 127 1.98 9.98 62.25
C TRP A 127 1.38 9.52 63.60
N ILE A 128 0.86 8.29 63.67
CA ILE A 128 0.35 7.69 64.91
C ILE A 128 1.46 7.59 65.96
N LEU A 129 2.63 7.08 65.60
CA LEU A 129 3.77 6.96 66.52
C LEU A 129 4.25 8.33 67.01
N PHE A 130 4.30 9.33 66.12
CA PHE A 130 4.64 10.70 66.48
C PHE A 130 3.62 11.30 67.46
N ALA A 131 2.31 11.11 67.23
CA ALA A 131 1.27 11.59 68.12
C ALA A 131 1.35 10.96 69.52
N ILE A 132 1.61 9.64 69.61
CA ILE A 132 1.81 8.93 70.88
C ILE A 132 3.03 9.48 71.63
N PHE A 133 4.15 9.69 70.92
CA PHE A 133 5.37 10.24 71.52
C PHE A 133 5.16 11.66 72.08
N VAL A 134 4.46 12.53 71.35
CA VAL A 134 4.13 13.89 71.81
C VAL A 134 3.21 13.85 73.03
N ALA A 135 2.18 13.01 73.03
CA ALA A 135 1.27 12.88 74.17
C ALA A 135 1.98 12.38 75.44
N GLY A 136 2.88 11.40 75.31
CA GLY A 136 3.67 10.89 76.43
C GLY A 136 4.71 11.87 76.99
N ARG A 137 5.06 12.93 76.25
CA ARG A 137 5.95 14.02 76.72
C ARG A 137 5.18 15.13 77.46
N MET A 138 3.84 15.13 77.41
CA MET A 138 2.98 16.14 78.07
C MET A 138 2.35 15.65 79.39
N MET A 139 2.53 14.37 79.76
CA MET A 139 2.19 13.82 81.09
C MET A 139 3.43 13.72 81.97
#